data_AF-A0A960U2J3-F1
#
_entry.id   AF-A0A960U2J3-F1
#
_cell.length_a   1.000
_cell.length_b   1.000
_cell.length_c   1.000
_cell.angle_alpha   90.00
_cell.angle_beta   90.00
_cell.angle_gamma   90.00
#
_symmetry.space_group_name_H-M   'P 1'
#
loop_
_entity.id
_entity.type
_entity.pdbx_description
1 polymer ?
#
loop_
_entity_poly.entity_id
_entity_poly.type
_entity_poly.pdbx_seq_one_letter_code
_entity_poly.pdbx_strand_id
1 'polypeptide(L)'
;FDMLRGQKPSALGACIGAVVGLVAITPAAGFVSVGAAVFIGFIAAVTSNLAVHLKTKANVDDTLDVFPCHGIGGMVGMVATAVFAMDGGLITGETHLFLMHMLALVGVSIFVFIGSWILYKVTDMIIPMRVTAEQEEEGLDVSQHDESIWEAVQEALANRSGSERIIPAAGGSAAESTFAEPTK
;
A
#
# COMPACT_ATOMS: atom_id res chain seq x y z
N PHE A 1 -9.15 -4.25 -13.61
CA PHE A 1 -10.18 -3.29 -13.16
C PHE A 1 -9.93 -1.90 -13.72
N ASP A 2 -8.69 -1.38 -13.64
CA ASP A 2 -8.28 -0.09 -14.22
C ASP A 2 -8.71 0.10 -15.68
N MET A 3 -8.54 -0.95 -16.50
CA MET A 3 -8.97 -0.95 -17.90
C MET A 3 -10.49 -0.82 -18.10
N LEU A 4 -11.30 -1.36 -17.17
CA LEU A 4 -12.76 -1.20 -17.19
C LEU A 4 -13.19 0.23 -16.84
N ARG A 5 -12.30 1.02 -16.23
CA ARG A 5 -12.48 2.44 -15.92
C ARG A 5 -11.84 3.37 -16.95
N GLY A 6 -11.37 2.84 -18.08
CA GLY A 6 -10.69 3.60 -19.12
C GLY A 6 -9.26 4.03 -18.76
N GLN A 7 -8.69 3.51 -17.67
CA GLN A 7 -7.30 3.75 -17.29
C GLN A 7 -6.37 2.70 -17.90
N LYS A 8 -5.13 3.10 -18.17
CA LYS A 8 -4.10 2.16 -18.64
C LYS A 8 -3.73 1.21 -17.49
N PRO A 9 -3.52 -0.09 -17.78
CA PRO A 9 -3.06 -1.03 -16.76
C PRO A 9 -1.71 -0.57 -16.20
N SER A 10 -1.59 -0.55 -14.87
CA SER A 10 -0.38 -0.13 -14.17
C SER A 10 0.29 -1.32 -13.48
N ALA A 11 1.63 -1.32 -13.43
CA ALA A 11 2.38 -2.32 -12.67
C ALA A 11 2.07 -2.24 -11.17
N LEU A 12 1.94 -1.02 -10.65
CA LEU A 12 1.58 -0.77 -9.25
C LEU A 12 0.19 -1.37 -8.93
N GLY A 13 -0.81 -1.14 -9.77
CA GLY A 13 -2.15 -1.71 -9.59
C GLY A 13 -2.17 -3.23 -9.63
N ALA A 14 -1.32 -3.85 -10.47
CA ALA A 14 -1.16 -5.30 -10.50
C ALA A 14 -0.53 -5.84 -9.20
N CYS A 15 0.53 -5.19 -8.70
CA CYS A 15 1.17 -5.56 -7.43
C CYS A 15 0.21 -5.39 -6.24
N ILE A 16 -0.52 -4.28 -6.18
CA ILE A 16 -1.54 -4.04 -5.14
C ILE A 16 -2.61 -5.12 -5.20
N GLY A 17 -3.13 -5.44 -6.39
CA GLY A 17 -4.10 -6.51 -6.57
C GLY A 17 -3.60 -7.87 -6.08
N ALA A 18 -2.32 -8.19 -6.33
CA ALA A 18 -1.70 -9.42 -5.84
C ALA A 18 -1.61 -9.45 -4.30
N VAL A 19 -1.16 -8.36 -3.68
CA VAL A 19 -1.08 -8.24 -2.21
C VAL A 19 -2.47 -8.34 -1.57
N VAL A 20 -3.47 -7.64 -2.13
CA VAL A 20 -4.85 -7.71 -1.64
C VAL A 20 -5.41 -9.13 -1.74
N GLY A 21 -5.10 -9.86 -2.82
CA GLY A 21 -5.47 -11.27 -2.95
C GLY A 21 -4.86 -12.15 -1.85
N LEU A 22 -3.57 -11.94 -1.53
CA LEU A 22 -2.89 -12.63 -0.43
C LEU A 22 -3.50 -12.31 0.95
N VAL A 23 -3.86 -11.04 1.18
CA VAL A 23 -4.57 -10.64 2.40
C VAL A 23 -5.92 -11.36 2.49
N ALA A 24 -6.72 -11.33 1.42
CA ALA A 24 -8.06 -11.89 1.43
C ALA A 24 -8.09 -13.41 1.59
N ILE A 25 -7.08 -14.13 1.07
CA ILE A 25 -7.00 -15.59 1.22
C ILE A 25 -6.46 -16.02 2.60
N THR A 26 -5.79 -15.13 3.34
CA THR A 26 -5.20 -15.43 4.66
C THR A 26 -6.16 -16.16 5.62
N PRO A 27 -7.42 -15.68 5.85
CA PRO A 27 -8.36 -16.39 6.71
C PRO A 27 -8.97 -17.65 6.08
N ALA A 28 -8.82 -17.86 4.76
CA ALA A 28 -9.48 -18.92 3.99
C ALA A 28 -8.52 -20.05 3.56
N ALA A 29 -7.21 -19.84 3.61
CA ALA A 29 -6.21 -20.65 2.92
C ALA A 29 -6.27 -22.16 3.23
N GLY A 30 -6.70 -22.54 4.43
CA GLY A 30 -6.85 -23.94 4.86
C GLY A 30 -8.26 -24.52 4.71
N PHE A 31 -9.25 -23.74 4.30
CA PHE A 31 -10.67 -24.09 4.44
C PHE A 31 -11.46 -24.08 3.13
N VAL A 32 -10.95 -23.47 2.07
CA VAL A 32 -11.68 -23.28 0.80
C VAL A 32 -11.05 -24.07 -0.35
N SER A 33 -11.84 -24.35 -1.39
CA SER A 33 -11.35 -24.97 -2.62
C SER A 33 -10.49 -24.01 -3.46
N VAL A 34 -9.66 -24.55 -4.37
CA VAL A 34 -8.83 -23.74 -5.29
C VAL A 34 -9.67 -22.77 -6.13
N GLY A 35 -10.85 -23.21 -6.60
CA GLY A 35 -11.76 -22.36 -7.38
C GLY A 35 -12.30 -21.20 -6.55
N ALA A 36 -12.69 -21.47 -5.30
CA ALA A 36 -13.12 -20.42 -4.36
C ALA A 36 -11.96 -19.46 -4.03
N ALA A 37 -10.73 -19.95 -3.86
CA ALA A 37 -9.57 -19.10 -3.58
C ALA A 37 -9.31 -18.06 -4.68
N VAL A 38 -9.37 -18.48 -5.96
CA VAL A 38 -9.24 -17.55 -7.11
C VAL A 38 -10.36 -16.51 -7.11
N PHE A 39 -11.60 -16.93 -6.82
CA PHE A 39 -12.74 -16.04 -6.76
C PHE A 39 -12.62 -15.00 -5.63
N ILE A 40 -12.20 -15.43 -4.43
CA ILE A 40 -11.99 -14.56 -3.26
C ILE A 40 -10.95 -13.48 -3.59
N GLY A 41 -9.79 -13.87 -4.14
CA GLY A 41 -8.74 -12.92 -4.51
C GLY A 41 -9.21 -11.90 -5.55
N PHE A 42 -9.97 -12.35 -6.56
CA PHE A 42 -10.53 -11.47 -7.58
C PHE A 42 -11.52 -10.45 -7.00
N ILE A 43 -12.48 -10.91 -6.20
CA ILE A 43 -13.47 -10.02 -5.57
C ILE A 43 -12.79 -9.03 -4.64
N ALA A 44 -11.86 -9.49 -3.80
CA ALA A 44 -11.13 -8.63 -2.88
C ALA A 44 -10.33 -7.52 -3.60
N ALA A 45 -9.64 -7.87 -4.70
CA ALA A 45 -8.90 -6.90 -5.49
C ALA A 45 -9.83 -5.83 -6.13
N VAL A 46 -11.01 -6.24 -6.60
CA VAL A 46 -12.01 -5.31 -7.15
C VAL A 46 -12.59 -4.40 -6.06
N THR A 47 -12.98 -4.95 -4.91
CA THR A 47 -13.55 -4.18 -3.80
C THR A 47 -12.54 -3.22 -3.18
N SER A 48 -11.28 -3.64 -3.03
CA SER A 48 -10.20 -2.79 -2.54
C SER A 48 -9.93 -1.62 -3.48
N ASN A 49 -9.79 -1.87 -4.80
CA ASN A 49 -9.56 -0.79 -5.77
C ASN A 49 -10.77 0.17 -5.85
N LEU A 50 -12.00 -0.34 -5.68
CA LEU A 50 -13.17 0.53 -5.52
C LEU A 50 -13.04 1.41 -4.27
N ALA A 51 -12.64 0.85 -3.13
CA ALA A 51 -12.48 1.60 -1.90
C ALA A 51 -11.35 2.65 -1.97
N VAL A 52 -10.20 2.32 -2.56
CA VAL A 52 -9.12 3.30 -2.83
C VAL A 52 -9.67 4.48 -3.63
N HIS A 53 -10.44 4.21 -4.69
CA HIS A 53 -11.03 5.27 -5.49
C HIS A 53 -12.06 6.11 -4.73
N LEU A 54 -12.89 5.49 -3.88
CA LEU A 54 -13.82 6.24 -3.03
C LEU A 54 -13.08 7.10 -1.99
N LYS A 55 -12.00 6.57 -1.43
CA LYS A 55 -11.10 7.29 -0.52
C LYS A 55 -10.44 8.49 -1.20
N THR A 56 -10.04 8.41 -2.47
CA THR A 56 -9.53 9.62 -3.16
C THR A 56 -10.55 10.77 -3.24
N LYS A 57 -11.84 10.49 -3.05
CA LYS A 57 -12.91 11.51 -3.00
C LYS A 57 -13.28 11.93 -1.58
N ALA A 58 -13.16 11.03 -0.62
CA ALA A 58 -13.39 11.28 0.79
C ALA A 58 -12.05 11.67 1.42
N ASN A 59 -11.82 12.95 1.71
CA ASN A 59 -10.57 13.59 2.15
C ASN A 59 -9.89 12.95 3.39
N VAL A 60 -9.50 11.68 3.26
CA VAL A 60 -8.96 10.78 4.27
C VAL A 60 -7.53 10.49 3.86
N ASP A 61 -6.60 10.86 4.73
CA ASP A 61 -5.17 10.69 4.52
C ASP A 61 -4.70 9.33 5.05
N ASP A 62 -4.87 8.31 4.20
CA ASP A 62 -4.26 6.99 4.36
C ASP A 62 -3.20 6.85 3.26
N THR A 63 -1.98 7.31 3.54
CA THR A 63 -0.93 7.57 2.54
C THR A 63 -0.57 6.33 1.71
N LEU A 64 -0.61 5.14 2.32
CA LEU A 64 -0.25 3.87 1.69
C LEU A 64 -1.46 2.99 1.35
N ASP A 65 -2.68 3.54 1.44
CA ASP A 65 -3.93 2.81 1.19
C ASP A 65 -4.02 1.50 2.01
N VAL A 66 -3.55 1.54 3.27
CA VAL A 66 -3.49 0.36 4.16
C VAL A 66 -4.90 -0.11 4.52
N PHE A 67 -5.81 0.80 4.82
CA PHE A 67 -7.18 0.44 5.17
C PHE A 67 -7.96 -0.21 4.00
N PRO A 68 -8.00 0.35 2.77
CA PRO A 68 -8.69 -0.31 1.67
C PRO A 68 -8.00 -1.61 1.24
N CYS A 69 -6.66 -1.70 1.29
CA CYS A 69 -5.95 -2.91 0.89
C CYS A 69 -5.98 -4.03 1.93
N HIS A 70 -5.68 -3.72 3.19
CA HIS A 70 -5.59 -4.69 4.28
C HIS A 70 -6.89 -4.80 5.08
N GLY A 71 -7.48 -3.67 5.46
CA GLY A 71 -8.74 -3.63 6.21
C GLY A 71 -9.89 -4.22 5.41
N ILE A 72 -10.27 -3.58 4.31
CA ILE A 72 -11.39 -4.03 3.48
C ILE A 72 -11.07 -5.38 2.81
N GLY A 73 -9.85 -5.56 2.30
CA GLY A 73 -9.41 -6.85 1.74
C GLY A 73 -9.55 -8.01 2.74
N GLY A 74 -9.12 -7.80 3.99
CA GLY A 74 -9.25 -8.78 5.07
C GLY A 74 -10.70 -9.02 5.49
N MET A 75 -11.54 -7.98 5.55
CA MET A 75 -12.97 -8.11 5.85
C MET A 75 -13.68 -8.94 4.77
N VAL A 76 -13.40 -8.69 3.49
CA VAL A 76 -13.93 -9.49 2.38
C VAL A 76 -13.47 -10.94 2.48
N GLY A 77 -12.19 -11.16 2.79
CA GLY A 77 -11.63 -12.48 3.05
C GLY A 77 -12.35 -13.22 4.18
N MET A 78 -12.52 -12.59 5.34
CA MET A 78 -13.22 -13.15 6.51
C MET A 78 -14.67 -13.55 6.20
N VAL A 79 -15.42 -12.68 5.51
CA VAL A 79 -16.79 -12.98 5.08
C VAL A 79 -16.79 -14.15 4.11
N ALA A 80 -15.88 -14.14 3.13
CA ALA A 80 -15.83 -15.18 2.10
C ALA A 80 -15.37 -16.53 2.66
N THR A 81 -14.46 -16.58 3.65
CA THR A 81 -14.13 -17.80 4.39
C THR A 81 -15.39 -18.42 4.98
N ALA A 82 -16.17 -17.63 5.71
CA ALA A 82 -17.38 -18.11 6.37
C ALA A 82 -18.46 -18.59 5.39
N VAL A 83 -18.44 -18.09 4.15
CA VAL A 83 -19.33 -18.54 3.08
C VAL A 83 -18.81 -19.81 2.41
N PHE A 84 -17.55 -19.82 1.96
CA PHE A 84 -16.98 -20.84 1.07
C PHE A 84 -16.20 -21.95 1.77
N ALA A 85 -16.09 -21.94 3.11
CA ALA A 85 -15.46 -23.03 3.84
C ALA A 85 -16.13 -24.38 3.48
N MET A 86 -15.29 -25.37 3.20
CA MET A 86 -15.75 -26.71 2.80
C MET A 86 -16.41 -27.45 3.97
N ASP A 87 -15.98 -27.15 5.20
CA ASP A 87 -16.57 -27.67 6.43
C ASP A 87 -17.26 -26.53 7.19
N GLY A 88 -18.57 -26.64 7.39
CA GLY A 88 -19.36 -25.68 8.16
C GLY A 88 -19.60 -24.31 7.52
N GLY A 89 -19.19 -24.10 6.27
CA GLY A 89 -19.44 -22.85 5.54
C GLY A 89 -20.91 -22.65 5.17
N LEU A 90 -21.30 -21.42 4.90
CA LEU A 90 -22.69 -21.10 4.57
C LEU A 90 -23.21 -21.87 3.35
N ILE A 91 -22.34 -22.15 2.36
CA ILE A 91 -22.70 -22.93 1.17
C ILE A 91 -22.99 -24.41 1.47
N THR A 92 -22.52 -24.93 2.61
CA THR A 92 -22.82 -26.31 3.04
C THR A 92 -24.14 -26.41 3.79
N GLY A 93 -24.82 -25.27 4.04
CA GLY A 93 -26.09 -25.18 4.75
C GLY A 93 -25.95 -24.87 6.24
N GLU A 94 -24.72 -24.74 6.75
CA GLU A 94 -24.46 -24.42 8.15
C GLU A 94 -24.29 -22.91 8.37
N THR A 95 -24.97 -22.38 9.39
CA THR A 95 -24.95 -20.93 9.68
C THR A 95 -24.03 -20.56 10.85
N HIS A 96 -23.65 -21.54 11.67
CA HIS A 96 -22.89 -21.28 12.90
C HIS A 96 -21.52 -20.66 12.61
N LEU A 97 -20.74 -21.21 11.66
CA LEU A 97 -19.43 -20.67 11.29
C LEU A 97 -19.53 -19.23 10.78
N PHE A 98 -20.55 -18.97 9.94
CA PHE A 98 -20.82 -17.65 9.39
C PHE A 98 -21.10 -16.62 10.48
N LEU A 99 -21.99 -16.94 11.42
CA LEU A 99 -22.33 -16.05 12.54
C LEU A 99 -21.11 -15.79 13.44
N MET A 100 -20.29 -16.80 13.70
CA MET A 100 -19.06 -16.64 14.49
C MET A 100 -18.03 -15.76 13.78
N HIS A 101 -17.88 -15.89 12.46
CA HIS A 101 -17.02 -14.99 11.68
C HIS A 101 -17.54 -13.55 11.69
N MET A 102 -18.85 -13.33 11.60
CA MET A 102 -19.42 -11.97 11.65
C MET A 102 -19.23 -11.34 13.02
N LEU A 103 -19.43 -12.11 14.08
CA LEU A 103 -19.17 -11.66 15.45
C LEU A 103 -17.70 -11.32 15.65
N ALA A 104 -16.78 -12.18 15.19
CA ALA A 104 -15.35 -11.94 15.26
C ALA A 104 -14.94 -10.72 14.43
N LEU A 105 -15.47 -10.58 13.21
CA LEU A 105 -15.22 -9.46 12.32
C LEU A 105 -15.57 -8.13 12.99
N VAL A 106 -16.80 -8.01 13.51
CA VAL A 106 -17.26 -6.79 14.18
C VAL A 106 -16.48 -6.56 15.49
N GLY A 107 -16.33 -7.60 16.31
CA GLY A 107 -15.62 -7.51 17.59
C GLY A 107 -14.17 -7.06 17.44
N VAL A 108 -13.42 -7.69 16.53
CA VAL A 108 -12.04 -7.32 16.24
C VAL A 108 -11.96 -5.93 15.62
N SER A 109 -12.85 -5.58 14.68
CA SER A 109 -12.85 -4.25 14.06
C SER A 109 -13.06 -3.14 15.09
N ILE A 110 -14.01 -3.32 16.02
CA ILE A 110 -14.26 -2.36 17.11
C ILE A 110 -13.05 -2.30 18.04
N PHE A 111 -12.51 -3.45 18.43
CA PHE A 111 -11.37 -3.52 19.34
C PHE A 111 -10.13 -2.82 18.77
N VAL A 112 -9.76 -3.11 17.51
CA VAL A 112 -8.58 -2.48 16.90
C VAL A 112 -8.80 -1.01 16.63
N PHE A 113 -9.99 -0.59 16.18
CA PHE A 113 -10.27 0.82 15.93
C PHE A 113 -10.23 1.65 17.21
N ILE A 114 -10.98 1.24 18.25
CA ILE A 114 -11.03 1.95 19.53
C ILE A 114 -9.67 1.86 20.23
N GLY A 115 -9.06 0.68 20.25
CA GLY A 115 -7.76 0.47 20.87
C GLY A 115 -6.68 1.34 20.26
N SER A 116 -6.53 1.32 18.94
CA SER A 116 -5.58 2.19 18.23
C SER A 116 -5.90 3.67 18.44
N TRP A 117 -7.17 4.07 18.38
CA TRP A 117 -7.55 5.46 18.63
C TRP A 117 -7.16 5.94 20.04
N ILE A 118 -7.42 5.13 21.07
CA ILE A 118 -7.01 5.44 22.46
C ILE A 118 -5.48 5.53 22.54
N LEU A 119 -4.76 4.55 22.01
CA LEU A 119 -3.30 4.52 22.07
C LEU A 119 -2.70 5.73 21.38
N TYR A 120 -3.12 6.03 20.15
CA TYR A 120 -2.66 7.21 19.43
C TYR A 120 -2.99 8.49 20.18
N LYS A 121 -4.18 8.60 20.79
CA LYS A 121 -4.54 9.81 21.54
C LYS A 121 -3.69 9.99 22.80
N VAL A 122 -3.43 8.90 23.53
CA VAL A 122 -2.56 8.92 24.70
C VAL A 122 -1.12 9.25 24.31
N THR A 123 -0.60 8.62 23.26
CA THR A 123 0.75 8.91 22.76
C THR A 123 0.89 10.38 22.36
N ASP A 124 -0.04 10.92 21.57
CA ASP A 124 -0.05 12.32 21.13
C ASP A 124 -0.09 13.34 22.28
N MET A 125 -0.68 12.96 23.41
CA MET A 125 -0.68 13.80 24.62
C MET A 125 0.67 13.84 25.35
N ILE A 126 1.51 12.81 25.18
CA ILE A 126 2.82 12.70 25.84
C ILE A 126 3.91 13.21 24.90
N ILE A 127 3.89 12.75 23.64
CA ILE A 127 4.84 13.10 22.58
C ILE A 127 4.01 13.35 21.31
N PRO A 128 4.00 14.60 20.79
CA PRO A 128 3.28 14.91 19.55
C PRO A 128 3.69 13.94 18.44
N MET A 129 2.72 13.27 17.82
CA MET A 129 3.04 12.24 16.81
C MET A 129 3.32 12.83 15.42
N ARG A 130 2.82 14.05 15.14
CA ARG A 130 3.07 14.76 13.88
C ARG A 130 4.21 15.75 14.07
N VAL A 131 5.11 15.79 13.11
CA VAL A 131 6.18 16.80 13.02
C VAL A 131 5.60 18.21 12.82
N THR A 132 6.40 19.25 13.04
CA THR A 132 5.95 20.63 12.77
C THR A 132 5.79 20.87 11.28
N ALA A 133 5.01 21.90 10.91
CA ALA A 133 4.83 22.25 9.50
C ALA A 133 6.15 22.62 8.81
N GLU A 134 7.08 23.27 9.52
CA GLU A 134 8.41 23.58 8.98
C GLU A 134 9.23 22.30 8.72
N GLN A 135 9.19 21.33 9.65
CA GLN A 135 9.86 20.04 9.49
C GLN A 135 9.24 19.20 8.37
N GLU A 136 7.92 19.28 8.19
CA GLU A 136 7.20 18.62 7.09
C GLU A 136 7.57 19.23 5.73
N GLU A 137 7.77 20.55 5.66
CA GLU A 137 8.20 21.25 4.44
C GLU A 137 9.68 21.00 4.09
N GLU A 138 10.55 20.93 5.10
CA GLU A 138 11.97 20.58 4.94
C GLU A 138 12.17 19.11 4.52
N GLY A 139 11.26 18.23 4.93
CA GLY A 139 11.30 16.79 4.69
C GLY A 139 11.82 16.00 5.90
N LEU A 140 11.30 14.79 6.07
CA LEU A 140 11.61 13.94 7.24
C LEU A 140 13.05 13.42 7.24
N ASP A 141 13.63 13.17 6.06
CA ASP A 141 15.01 12.70 5.94
C ASP A 141 16.00 13.74 6.52
N VAL A 142 15.81 15.02 6.23
CA VAL A 142 16.65 16.10 6.76
C VAL A 142 16.28 16.41 8.21
N SER A 143 15.00 16.69 8.49
CA SER A 143 14.58 17.20 9.80
C SER A 143 14.66 16.17 10.94
N GLN A 144 14.55 14.87 10.65
CA GLN A 144 14.59 13.81 11.66
C GLN A 144 15.88 12.98 11.62
N HIS A 145 16.53 12.87 10.46
CA HIS A 145 17.69 12.00 10.27
C HIS A 145 18.98 12.73 9.88
N ASP A 146 18.93 14.02 9.54
CA ASP A 146 20.07 14.80 9.04
C ASP A 146 20.73 14.14 7.81
N GLU A 147 19.91 13.49 6.98
CA GLU A 147 20.34 12.77 5.78
C GLU A 147 19.75 13.40 4.51
N SER A 148 20.57 13.53 3.46
CA SER A 148 20.15 14.02 2.15
C SER A 148 20.63 13.11 1.02
N ILE A 149 19.69 12.49 0.31
CA ILE A 149 20.00 11.72 -0.91
C ILE A 149 20.64 12.61 -1.97
N TRP A 150 20.29 13.90 -2.02
CA TRP A 150 20.82 14.78 -3.05
C TRP A 150 22.30 15.10 -2.86
N GLU A 151 22.75 15.20 -1.60
CA GLU A 151 24.17 15.33 -1.28
C GLU A 151 24.94 14.06 -1.63
N ALA A 152 24.41 12.89 -1.24
CA ALA A 152 25.00 11.59 -1.57
C ALA A 152 25.06 11.36 -3.10
N VAL A 153 24.02 11.76 -3.85
CA VAL A 153 23.99 11.68 -5.31
C VAL A 153 24.97 12.68 -5.93
N GLN A 154 25.02 13.92 -5.45
CA GLN A 154 25.99 14.91 -5.96
C GLN A 154 27.43 14.47 -5.73
N GLU A 155 27.74 13.90 -4.55
CA GLU A 155 29.05 13.34 -4.27
C GLU A 155 29.39 12.16 -5.19
N ALA A 156 28.43 11.26 -5.42
CA ALA A 156 28.59 10.15 -6.36
C ALA A 156 28.80 10.63 -7.80
N LEU A 157 28.07 11.65 -8.25
CA LEU A 157 28.24 12.27 -9.57
C LEU A 157 29.58 13.01 -9.68
N ALA A 158 29.99 13.74 -8.65
CA ALA A 158 31.27 14.42 -8.59
C ALA A 158 32.43 13.42 -8.65
N ASN A 159 32.37 12.32 -7.90
CA ASN A 159 33.36 11.24 -7.94
C ASN A 159 33.42 10.54 -9.31
N ARG A 160 32.28 10.36 -9.99
CA ARG A 160 32.25 9.87 -11.38
C ARG A 160 32.89 10.84 -12.36
N SER A 161 32.62 12.15 -12.25
CA SER A 161 33.25 13.19 -13.08
C SER A 161 34.76 13.35 -12.82
N GLY A 162 35.21 13.01 -11.61
CA GLY A 162 36.63 12.92 -11.26
C GLY A 162 37.32 11.71 -11.88
N SER A 163 36.61 10.58 -12.00
CA SER A 163 37.17 9.35 -12.59
C SER A 163 37.31 9.41 -14.12
N GLU A 164 36.47 10.18 -14.83
CA GLU A 164 36.61 10.34 -16.29
C GLU A 164 37.83 11.19 -16.69
N ARG A 165 38.39 11.99 -15.77
CA ARG A 165 39.61 12.79 -16.01
C ARG A 165 40.92 11.97 -16.04
N ILE A 166 40.87 10.67 -15.76
CA ILE A 166 42.05 9.78 -15.76
C ILE A 166 42.20 9.01 -17.09
N ILE A 167 41.27 9.12 -18.02
CA ILE A 167 41.45 8.55 -19.36
C ILE A 167 42.28 9.53 -20.20
N PRO A 168 43.52 9.19 -20.62
CA PRO A 168 44.30 10.06 -21.48
C PRO A 168 43.51 10.26 -22.78
N ALA A 169 43.38 11.52 -23.20
CA ALA A 169 42.69 11.90 -24.43
C ALA A 169 43.26 11.14 -25.63
N ALA A 170 42.63 10.03 -26.01
CA ALA A 170 42.72 9.49 -27.35
C ALA A 170 41.79 10.38 -28.20
N GLY A 171 42.42 11.24 -29.01
CA GLY A 171 41.75 12.32 -29.71
C GLY A 171 40.58 11.89 -30.59
N GLY A 172 39.62 12.80 -30.75
CA GLY A 172 38.56 12.65 -31.74
C GLY A 172 37.30 13.44 -31.44
N SER A 173 37.25 14.67 -31.97
CA SER A 173 36.08 15.42 -32.45
C SER A 173 34.83 15.57 -31.58
N ALA A 174 34.50 16.85 -31.35
CA ALA A 174 33.30 17.41 -30.73
C ALA A 174 31.96 16.82 -31.20
N ALA A 175 31.04 16.69 -30.24
CA ALA A 175 29.60 16.84 -30.44
C ALA A 175 28.97 17.35 -29.13
N GLU A 176 28.76 18.68 -29.05
CA GLU A 176 27.88 19.30 -28.06
C GLU A 176 26.43 18.87 -28.33
N SER A 177 25.75 18.37 -27.30
CA SER A 177 24.28 18.40 -27.26
C SER A 177 23.83 19.01 -25.93
N THR A 178 23.49 20.28 -26.00
CA THR A 178 22.78 21.07 -25.00
C THR A 178 21.51 20.36 -24.52
N PHE A 179 21.43 20.04 -23.22
CA PHE A 179 20.19 19.65 -22.56
C PHE A 179 19.51 20.90 -22.02
N ALA A 180 18.30 21.17 -22.49
CA ALA A 180 17.49 22.33 -22.11
C ALA A 180 16.94 22.19 -20.68
N GLU A 181 16.93 23.29 -19.93
CA GLU A 181 16.22 23.41 -18.64
C GLU A 181 14.71 23.19 -18.82
N PRO A 182 14.03 22.48 -17.89
CA PRO A 182 12.58 22.47 -17.86
C PRO A 182 12.08 23.77 -17.21
N THR A 183 11.37 24.58 -18.00
CA THR A 183 10.63 25.74 -17.53
C THR A 183 9.49 25.34 -16.59
N LYS A 184 9.33 26.18 -15.55
CA LYS A 184 8.29 26.27 -14.52
C LYS A 184 6.90 25.71 -14.87
#